data_AF-A0A1Q7VHW6-F1
#
_entry.id   AF-A0A1Q7VHW6-F1
#
_cell.length_a   1.000
_cell.length_b   1.000
_cell.length_c   1.000
_cell.angle_alpha   90.00
_cell.angle_beta   90.00
_cell.angle_gamma   90.00
#
_symmetry.space_group_name_H-M   'P 1'
#
loop_
_entity.id
_entity.type
_entity.pdbx_description
1 polymer ?
#
loop_
_entity_poly.entity_id
_entity_poly.type
_entity_poly.pdbx_seq_one_letter_code
_entity_poly.pdbx_strand_id
1 'polypeptide(L)' 'MAFDFVAQRLEIGDVVLIRRPDEEGEVEATVVREIERTETAVRATLRVKGREDFVKEWPLGELVTVVRGP' A
#
# COMPACT_ATOMS: atom_id res chain seq x y z
N MET A 1 -0.85 -5.57 14.90
CA MET A 1 -0.99 -6.95 14.39
C MET A 1 -1.06 -6.83 12.89
N ALA A 2 -0.20 -7.53 12.15
CA ALA A 2 -0.23 -7.50 10.69
C ALA A 2 -1.27 -8.50 10.18
N PHE A 3 -1.97 -8.14 9.11
CA PHE A 3 -2.95 -9.01 8.46
C PHE A 3 -2.92 -8.78 6.95
N ASP A 4 -3.05 -9.86 6.20
CA ASP A 4 -3.04 -9.82 4.74
C ASP A 4 -4.47 -9.73 4.20
N PHE A 5 -4.70 -8.82 3.26
CA PHE A 5 -5.94 -8.81 2.49
C PHE A 5 -5.70 -8.38 1.05
N VAL A 6 -6.71 -8.56 0.20
CA VAL A 6 -6.64 -8.15 -1.21
C VAL A 6 -6.58 -6.63 -1.35
N ALA A 7 -5.65 -6.12 -2.16
CA ALA A 7 -5.37 -4.68 -2.32
C ALA A 7 -6.62 -3.81 -2.60
N GLN A 8 -7.67 -4.39 -3.20
CA GLN A 8 -8.96 -3.72 -3.42
C GLN A 8 -9.62 -3.18 -2.15
N ARG A 9 -9.31 -3.78 -0.99
CA ARG A 9 -9.86 -3.43 0.32
C ARG A 9 -9.06 -2.33 1.04
N LEU A 10 -7.99 -1.82 0.44
CA LEU A 10 -7.22 -0.73 1.03
C LEU A 10 -8.11 0.49 1.24
N GLU A 11 -7.89 1.17 2.35
CA GLU A 11 -8.54 2.42 2.74
C GLU A 11 -7.50 3.53 2.94
N ILE A 12 -7.94 4.78 2.87
CA ILE A 12 -7.06 5.92 3.19
C ILE A 12 -6.76 5.87 4.68
N GLY A 13 -5.48 5.96 5.04
CA GLY A 13 -5.00 5.81 6.41
C GLY A 13 -4.37 4.44 6.71
N ASP A 14 -4.64 3.42 5.88
CA ASP A 14 -4.01 2.12 6.03
C ASP A 14 -2.48 2.23 5.97
N VAL A 15 -1.81 1.49 6.83
CA VAL A 15 -0.35 1.33 6.80
C VAL A 15 -0.03 -0.05 6.28
N VAL A 16 0.63 -0.10 5.13
CA VAL A 16 1.01 -1.33 4.43
C VAL A 16 2.51 -1.56 4.51
N LEU A 17 2.93 -2.82 4.49
CA LEU A 17 4.32 -3.20 4.27
C LEU A 17 4.58 -3.34 2.77
N ILE A 18 5.65 -2.72 2.30
CA ILE A 18 6.10 -2.84 0.92
C ILE A 18 7.58 -3.18 0.87
N ARG A 19 7.96 -4.01 -0.08
CA ARG A 19 9.36 -4.21 -0.43
C ARG A 19 9.75 -3.24 -1.54
N ARG A 20 10.83 -2.48 -1.32
CA ARG A 20 11.40 -1.57 -2.31
C ARG A 20 12.70 -2.14 -2.87
N PRO A 21 13.03 -1.90 -4.16
CA PRO A 21 14.30 -2.36 -4.74
C PRO A 21 15.53 -1.74 -4.05
N ASP A 22 15.36 -0.55 -3.50
CA ASP A 22 16.39 0.29 -2.89
C ASP A 22 16.60 0.05 -1.38
N GLU A 23 15.88 -0.89 -0.75
CA GLU A 23 16.00 -1.18 0.68
C GLU A 23 16.13 -2.69 0.98
N GLU A 24 17.03 -3.02 1.90
CA GLU A 24 17.09 -4.36 2.52
C GLU A 24 15.95 -4.51 3.53
N GLY A 25 14.75 -4.81 3.03
CA GLY A 25 13.61 -5.16 3.87
C GLY A 25 12.27 -4.66 3.38
N GLU A 26 11.26 -4.87 4.21
CA GLU A 26 9.93 -4.28 4.05
C GLU A 26 9.87 -2.97 4.85
N VAL A 27 9.23 -1.97 4.26
CA VAL A 27 9.01 -0.67 4.91
C VAL A 27 7.53 -0.35 5.02
N GLU A 28 7.18 0.32 6.11
CA GLU A 28 5.83 0.81 6.35
C GLU A 28 5.54 2.03 5.47
N ALA A 29 4.45 1.96 4.73
CA ALA A 29 3.96 3.04 3.90
C ALA A 29 2.48 3.29 4.17
N THR A 30 2.10 4.55 4.37
CA THR A 30 0.71 4.94 4.64
C THR A 30 0.00 5.30 3.35
N VAL A 31 -1.24 4.86 3.17
CA VAL A 31 -2.12 5.30 2.09
C VAL A 31 -2.61 6.71 2.39
N VAL A 32 -2.17 7.70 1.60
CA VAL A 32 -2.38 9.13 1.93
C VAL A 32 -3.31 9.88 1.00
N ARG A 33 -3.70 9.31 -0.15
CA ARG A 33 -4.60 9.94 -1.13
C ARG A 33 -5.57 8.93 -1.74
N GLU A 34 -6.46 9.42 -2.60
CA GLU A 34 -7.45 8.62 -3.32
C GLU A 34 -6.83 7.37 -3.96
N ILE A 35 -7.61 6.28 -3.86
CA ILE A 35 -7.28 4.96 -4.37
C ILE A 35 -8.05 4.79 -5.68
N GLU A 36 -7.33 4.77 -6.80
CA GLU A 36 -7.89 4.46 -8.10
C GLU A 36 -8.05 2.93 -8.19
N ARG A 37 -9.27 2.48 -8.46
CA ARG A 37 -9.59 1.06 -8.65
C ARG A 37 -10.09 0.87 -10.06
N THR A 38 -9.39 0.05 -10.84
CA THR A 38 -9.78 -0.35 -12.19
C THR A 38 -10.26 -1.79 -12.18
N GLU A 39 -10.72 -2.28 -13.33
CA GLU A 39 -11.10 -3.68 -13.49
C GLU A 39 -9.92 -4.65 -13.31
N THR A 40 -8.68 -4.17 -13.41
CA THR A 40 -7.48 -5.02 -13.43
C THR A 40 -6.45 -4.66 -12.37
N ALA A 41 -6.56 -3.52 -11.71
CA ALA A 41 -5.56 -3.05 -10.75
C ALA A 41 -6.12 -2.07 -9.71
N VAL A 42 -5.36 -1.89 -8.64
CA VAL A 42 -5.55 -0.89 -7.60
C VAL A 42 -4.31 -0.02 -7.56
N ARG A 43 -4.47 1.30 -7.61
CA ARG A 43 -3.39 2.27 -7.48
C ARG A 43 -3.65 3.14 -6.28
N ALA A 44 -2.66 3.27 -5.42
CA ALA A 44 -2.72 4.19 -4.27
C ALA A 44 -1.44 5.01 -4.18
N THR A 45 -1.59 6.26 -3.73
CA THR A 45 -0.44 7.06 -3.33
C THR A 45 -0.04 6.69 -1.92
N LEU A 46 1.20 6.24 -1.78
CA LEU A 46 1.80 5.83 -0.51
C LEU A 46 2.81 6.87 -0.03
N ARG A 47 2.88 7.04 1.29
CA ARG A 47 3.89 7.85 1.96
C ARG A 47 4.70 7.00 2.91
N VAL A 48 6.02 7.00 2.72
CA VAL A 48 6.97 6.49 3.72
C VAL A 48 7.49 7.67 4.52
N LYS A 49 7.55 7.55 5.85
CA LYS A 49 7.98 8.64 6.73
C LYS A 49 9.40 9.10 6.36
N GLY A 50 9.56 10.40 6.11
CA GLY A 50 10.85 11.00 5.73
C GLY A 50 11.22 10.84 4.25
N ARG A 51 10.28 10.38 3.41
CA ARG A 51 10.45 10.25 1.96
C ARG A 51 9.32 10.95 1.19
N GLU A 52 9.53 11.11 -0.10
CA GLU A 52 8.50 11.60 -1.02
C GLU A 52 7.39 10.57 -1.21
N ASP A 53 6.20 11.08 -1.53
CA ASP A 53 5.04 10.27 -1.88
C ASP A 53 5.30 9.59 -3.23
N PHE A 54 4.84 8.35 -3.38
CA PHE A 54 4.93 7.62 -4.65
C PHE A 54 3.65 6.82 -4.89
N VAL A 55 3.38 6.57 -6.16
CA VAL A 55 2.24 5.72 -6.56
C VAL A 55 2.70 4.28 -6.61
N LYS A 56 1.93 3.39 -5.99
CA LYS A 56 2.10 1.95 -6.15
C LYS A 56 0.83 1.37 -6.76
N GLU A 57 1.04 0.49 -7.73
CA GLU A 57 0.00 -0.29 -8.39
C GLU A 57 0.10 -1.73 -7.91
N TRP A 58 -1.04 -2.35 -7.66
CA TRP A 58 -1.19 -3.78 -7.42
C TRP A 58 -2.21 -4.34 -8.41
N PRO A 59 -1.88 -5.42 -9.13
CA PRO A 59 -2.83 -6.24 -9.85
C PRO A 59 -4.04 -6.65 -9.00
N LEU A 60 -5.18 -6.83 -9.66
CA LEU A 60 -6.40 -7.31 -9.02
C LEU A 60 -6.15 -8.65 -8.29
N GLY A 61 -6.50 -8.71 -7.01
CA GLY A 61 -6.35 -9.92 -6.20
C GLY A 61 -4.96 -10.10 -5.58
N GLU A 62 -4.02 -9.19 -5.84
CA GLU A 62 -2.75 -9.18 -5.11
C GLU A 62 -3.00 -8.91 -3.62
N LEU A 63 -2.28 -9.66 -2.77
CA LEU A 63 -2.34 -9.52 -1.33
C LEU A 63 -1.39 -8.42 -0.86
N VAL A 64 -1.86 -7.63 0.09
CA VAL A 64 -1.10 -6.60 0.78
C VAL A 64 -1.12 -6.86 2.27
N THR A 65 0.03 -6.71 2.91
CA THR A 65 0.17 -6.85 4.36
C THR A 65 -0.10 -5.50 5.01
N VAL A 66 -1.19 -5.41 5.77
CA VAL A 66 -1.61 -4.21 6.50
C VAL A 66 -1.22 -4.36 7.96
N VAL A 67 -0.44 -3.41 8.48
CA VAL A 67 0.03 -3.41 9.87
C VAL A 67 -0.82 -2.54 10.79
N ARG A 68 -1.57 -1.61 10.20
CA ARG A 68 -2.51 -0.72 10.90
C ARG A 68 -3.62 -0.27 9.94
N GLY A 69 -4.87 -0.34 10.40
CA GLY A 69 -6.02 0.24 9.72
C GLY A 69 -6.11 1.77 9.88
N PRO A 70 -7.11 2.41 9.26
CA PRO A 70 -7.39 3.84 9.44
C PRO A 70 -7.68 4.24 10.90
#